data_AF-A0A522APN1-F1
#
_entry.id   AF-A0A522APN1-F1
#
_cell.length_a   1.000
_cell.length_b   1.000
_cell.length_c   1.000
_cell.angle_alpha   90.00
_cell.angle_beta   90.00
_cell.angle_gamma   90.00
#
_symmetry.space_group_name_H-M   'P 1'
#
loop_
_entity.id
_entity.type
_entity.pdbx_description
1 polymer ?
#
loop_
_entity_poly.entity_id
_entity_poly.type
_entity_poly.pdbx_seq_one_letter_code
_entity_poly.pdbx_strand_id
1 'polypeptide(L)'
;RTPGSPDMGKLVAELTDQYNTILMANHGVVTWSHNNIEEAYWRMEIIEAYCRTIVVAGQLGKPINTFTGPQMKELLNIKKSLGFVDPRYGMKECELCDSGEWRPGASCVVPPNQSESAGYDAEAEQAVQAITDQILKQMK
;
A
#
# COMPACT_ATOMS: atom_id res chain seq x y z
N ARG A 1 3.16 21.03 -16.73
CA ARG A 1 1.99 21.39 -17.57
C ARG A 1 0.86 21.75 -16.63
N THR A 2 0.01 22.72 -16.98
CA THR A 2 -1.10 23.14 -16.11
C THR A 2 -2.38 22.37 -16.47
N PRO A 3 -3.23 22.03 -15.48
CA PRO A 3 -4.57 21.51 -15.75
C PRO A 3 -5.35 22.41 -16.72
N GLY A 4 -6.14 21.80 -17.60
CA GLY A 4 -6.94 22.50 -18.62
C GLY A 4 -6.16 22.95 -19.87
N SER A 5 -4.83 22.80 -19.91
CA SER A 5 -4.06 23.10 -21.13
C SER A 5 -4.23 22.02 -22.21
N PRO A 6 -4.25 22.38 -23.52
CA PRO A 6 -4.27 21.39 -24.61
C PRO A 6 -3.12 20.40 -24.55
N ASP A 7 -1.93 20.83 -24.13
CA ASP A 7 -0.76 19.96 -23.98
C ASP A 7 -0.92 18.91 -22.88
N MET A 8 -1.66 19.25 -21.81
CA MET A 8 -2.01 18.25 -20.80
C MET A 8 -3.01 17.24 -21.36
N GLY A 9 -4.01 17.69 -22.12
CA GLY A 9 -4.97 16.81 -22.78
C GLY A 9 -4.30 15.83 -23.75
N LYS A 10 -3.33 16.30 -24.56
CA LYS A 10 -2.54 15.45 -25.46
C LYS A 10 -1.77 14.37 -24.73
N LEU A 11 -1.11 14.70 -23.61
CA LEU A 11 -0.38 13.71 -22.80
C LEU A 11 -1.32 12.61 -22.30
N VAL A 12 -2.49 12.98 -21.77
CA VAL A 12 -3.46 11.99 -21.29
C VAL A 12 -3.91 11.11 -22.44
N ALA A 13 -4.24 11.71 -23.59
CA ALA A 13 -4.67 11.00 -24.80
C ALA A 13 -3.62 10.01 -25.32
N GLU A 14 -2.32 10.36 -25.30
CA GLU A 14 -1.24 9.44 -25.72
C GLU A 14 -1.14 8.17 -24.87
N LEU A 15 -1.65 8.20 -23.64
CA LEU A 15 -1.63 7.08 -22.70
C LEU A 15 -2.93 6.27 -22.72
N THR A 16 -3.99 6.73 -23.39
CA THR A 16 -5.32 6.14 -23.19
C THR A 16 -5.50 4.73 -23.76
N ASP A 17 -4.66 4.35 -24.72
CA ASP A 17 -4.73 3.02 -25.34
C ASP A 17 -4.01 1.95 -24.51
N GLN A 18 -3.15 2.37 -23.57
CA GLN A 18 -2.29 1.47 -22.79
C GLN A 18 -2.77 1.30 -21.35
N TYR A 19 -3.29 2.37 -20.76
CA TYR A 19 -3.76 2.40 -19.39
C TYR A 19 -5.26 2.64 -19.36
N ASN A 20 -5.91 2.52 -18.21
CA ASN A 20 -7.33 2.91 -18.05
C ASN A 20 -7.55 3.79 -16.81
N THR A 21 -6.45 4.09 -16.12
CA THR A 21 -6.34 4.82 -14.87
C THR A 21 -5.01 5.55 -14.94
N ILE A 22 -5.03 6.88 -14.99
CA ILE A 22 -3.83 7.72 -15.08
C ILE A 22 -3.76 8.62 -13.85
N LEU A 23 -2.68 8.48 -13.09
CA LEU A 23 -2.32 9.40 -12.03
C LEU A 23 -1.64 10.64 -12.61
N MET A 24 -2.14 11.81 -12.24
CA MET A 24 -1.60 13.11 -12.62
C MET A 24 -0.95 13.75 -11.39
N ALA A 25 0.38 13.83 -11.39
CA ALA A 25 1.14 14.38 -10.29
C ALA A 25 0.65 15.79 -9.90
N ASN A 26 0.40 15.99 -8.60
CA ASN A 26 -0.12 17.24 -8.02
C ASN A 26 -1.48 17.69 -8.57
N HIS A 27 -2.31 16.78 -9.10
CA HIS A 27 -3.61 17.12 -9.67
C HIS A 27 -4.70 16.15 -9.22
N GLY A 28 -4.55 14.87 -9.55
CA GLY A 28 -5.58 13.89 -9.27
C GLY A 28 -5.45 12.67 -10.18
N VAL A 29 -6.56 12.01 -10.45
CA VAL A 29 -6.61 10.80 -11.26
C VAL A 29 -7.74 10.90 -12.28
N VAL A 30 -7.52 10.29 -13.45
CA VAL A 30 -8.57 10.11 -14.45
C VAL A 30 -8.69 8.62 -14.75
N THR A 31 -9.93 8.13 -14.75
CA THR A 31 -10.27 6.75 -15.11
C THR A 31 -11.30 6.78 -16.24
N TRP A 32 -11.28 5.75 -17.07
CA TRP A 32 -12.30 5.53 -18.09
C TRP A 32 -12.51 4.03 -18.31
N SER A 33 -13.56 3.66 -19.04
CA SER A 33 -13.77 2.31 -19.51
C SER A 33 -14.37 2.30 -20.92
N HIS A 34 -14.04 1.25 -21.68
CA HIS A 34 -14.64 0.94 -22.97
C HIS A 34 -16.05 0.36 -22.84
N ASN A 35 -16.41 -0.19 -21.67
CA ASN A 35 -17.68 -0.88 -21.49
C ASN A 35 -18.81 0.07 -21.07
N ASN A 36 -18.66 0.73 -19.92
CA ASN A 36 -19.67 1.64 -19.38
C ASN A 36 -19.07 2.58 -18.30
N ILE A 37 -19.85 3.56 -17.89
CA ILE A 37 -19.46 4.55 -16.87
C ILE A 37 -19.31 3.93 -15.48
N GLU A 38 -20.07 2.88 -15.17
CA GLU A 38 -20.03 2.19 -13.88
C GLU A 38 -18.67 1.53 -13.64
N GLU A 39 -18.09 0.90 -14.66
CA GLU A 39 -16.76 0.32 -14.54
C GLU A 39 -15.67 1.41 -14.40
N ALA A 40 -15.81 2.55 -15.09
CA ALA A 40 -14.91 3.68 -14.90
C ALA A 40 -14.97 4.24 -13.47
N TYR A 41 -16.17 4.28 -12.89
CA TYR A 41 -16.42 4.65 -11.50
C TYR A 41 -15.80 3.64 -10.53
N TRP A 42 -15.98 2.33 -10.73
CA TRP A 42 -15.33 1.32 -9.89
C TRP A 42 -13.81 1.39 -9.94
N ARG A 43 -13.22 1.68 -11.11
CA ARG A 43 -11.77 1.92 -11.23
C ARG A 43 -11.32 3.12 -10.40
N MET A 44 -12.12 4.19 -10.35
CA MET A 44 -11.88 5.36 -9.49
C MET A 44 -11.90 5.00 -8.00
N GLU A 45 -12.91 4.23 -7.58
CA GLU A 45 -13.01 3.78 -6.19
C GLU A 45 -11.85 2.86 -5.79
N ILE A 46 -11.44 1.95 -6.68
CA ILE A 46 -10.31 1.04 -6.44
C ILE A 46 -9.00 1.82 -6.24
N ILE A 47 -8.72 2.81 -7.10
CA ILE A 47 -7.47 3.57 -6.99
C ILE A 47 -7.44 4.45 -5.75
N GLU A 48 -8.56 5.09 -5.38
CA GLU A 48 -8.67 5.85 -4.13
C GLU A 48 -8.47 4.96 -2.90
N ALA A 49 -9.16 3.81 -2.85
CA ALA A 49 -9.02 2.85 -1.76
C ALA A 49 -7.59 2.31 -1.65
N TYR A 50 -6.93 2.05 -2.78
CA TYR A 50 -5.53 1.61 -2.82
C TYR A 50 -4.58 2.70 -2.30
N CYS A 51 -4.73 3.94 -2.77
CA CYS A 51 -3.94 5.07 -2.30
C CYS A 51 -4.10 5.31 -0.80
N ARG A 52 -5.34 5.28 -0.27
CA ARG A 52 -5.60 5.38 1.17
C ARG A 52 -4.95 4.25 1.95
N THR A 53 -5.07 3.01 1.48
CA THR A 53 -4.46 1.84 2.13
C THR A 53 -2.96 2.00 2.24
N ILE A 54 -2.30 2.43 1.17
CA ILE A 54 -0.86 2.67 1.14
C ILE A 54 -0.44 3.78 2.09
N VAL A 55 -1.17 4.90 2.11
CA VAL A 55 -0.88 6.04 2.99
C VAL A 55 -0.98 5.60 4.45
N VAL A 56 -2.06 4.91 4.83
CA VAL A 56 -2.25 4.40 6.19
C VAL A 56 -1.18 3.37 6.54
N ALA A 57 -0.91 2.40 5.66
CA ALA A 57 0.10 1.38 5.90
C ALA A 57 1.51 1.98 6.06
N GLY A 58 1.85 2.99 5.26
CA GLY A 58 3.13 3.70 5.34
C GLY A 58 3.33 4.48 6.64
N GLN A 59 2.25 4.86 7.32
CA GLN A 59 2.30 5.53 8.64
C GLN A 59 2.57 4.56 9.79
N LEU A 60 2.44 3.24 9.60
CA LEU A 60 2.64 2.25 10.66
C LEU A 60 4.11 1.96 10.99
N GLY A 61 5.06 2.62 10.31
CA GLY A 61 6.50 2.51 10.60
C GLY A 61 7.14 1.18 10.20
N LYS A 62 6.42 0.31 9.47
CA LYS A 62 6.95 -0.92 8.89
C LYS A 62 6.98 -0.82 7.37
N PRO A 63 7.97 -1.43 6.68
CA PRO A 63 7.93 -1.57 5.23
C PRO A 63 6.62 -2.22 4.77
N ILE A 64 6.03 -1.68 3.70
CA ILE A 64 4.81 -2.23 3.11
C ILE A 64 5.17 -3.54 2.41
N ASN A 65 4.49 -4.61 2.77
CA ASN A 65 4.64 -5.89 2.08
C ASN A 65 4.02 -5.81 0.68
N THR A 66 4.79 -6.21 -0.33
CA THR A 66 4.34 -6.30 -1.71
C THR A 66 4.11 -7.76 -2.09
N PHE A 67 3.29 -7.98 -3.12
CA PHE A 67 3.14 -9.31 -3.69
C PHE A 67 4.43 -9.75 -4.37
N THR A 68 4.82 -11.00 -4.14
CA THR A 68 5.92 -11.63 -4.87
C THR A 68 5.53 -11.89 -6.33
N GLY A 69 6.51 -12.06 -7.23
CA GLY A 69 6.26 -12.39 -8.64
C GLY A 69 5.29 -13.57 -8.85
N PRO A 70 5.45 -14.70 -8.12
CA PRO A 70 4.50 -15.82 -8.18
C PRO A 70 3.07 -15.44 -7.75
N GLN A 71 2.92 -14.71 -6.63
CA GLN A 71 1.60 -14.25 -6.16
C GLN A 71 0.95 -13.29 -7.17
N MET A 72 1.74 -12.42 -7.80
CA MET A 72 1.25 -11.53 -8.86
C MET A 72 0.76 -12.31 -10.08
N LYS A 73 1.47 -13.38 -10.47
CA LYS A 73 1.04 -14.25 -11.57
C LYS A 73 -0.27 -14.99 -11.26
N GLU A 74 -0.43 -15.48 -10.03
CA GLU A 74 -1.69 -16.08 -9.57
C GLU A 74 -2.85 -15.07 -9.62
N LEU A 75 -2.63 -13.85 -9.14
CA LEU A 75 -3.62 -12.77 -9.21
C LEU A 75 -4.01 -12.44 -10.66
N LEU A 76 -3.04 -12.37 -11.57
CA LEU A 76 -3.30 -12.15 -13.00
C LEU A 76 -4.11 -13.30 -13.61
N ASN A 77 -3.86 -14.55 -13.22
CA ASN A 77 -4.66 -15.68 -13.67
C ASN A 77 -6.11 -15.59 -13.18
N ILE A 78 -6.33 -15.15 -11.94
CA ILE A 78 -7.69 -14.88 -11.42
C ILE A 78 -8.36 -13.78 -12.23
N LYS A 79 -7.70 -12.63 -12.45
CA LYS A 79 -8.23 -11.54 -13.28
C LYS A 79 -8.60 -12.01 -14.69
N LYS A 80 -7.76 -12.86 -15.29
CA LYS A 80 -8.02 -13.45 -16.61
C LYS A 80 -9.25 -14.35 -16.59
N SER A 81 -9.42 -15.18 -15.56
CA SER A 81 -10.60 -16.05 -15.41
C SER A 81 -11.90 -15.26 -15.25
N LEU A 82 -11.82 -14.06 -14.68
CA LEU A 82 -12.94 -13.12 -14.52
C LEU A 82 -13.18 -12.24 -15.75
N GLY A 83 -12.41 -12.40 -16.83
CA GLY A 83 -12.57 -11.67 -18.08
C GLY A 83 -11.95 -10.27 -18.11
N PHE A 84 -11.10 -9.90 -17.15
CA PHE A 84 -10.39 -8.63 -17.21
C PHE A 84 -9.30 -8.65 -18.28
N VAL A 85 -9.13 -7.53 -18.98
CA VAL A 85 -7.99 -7.27 -19.85
C VAL A 85 -6.89 -6.61 -19.03
N ASP A 86 -5.67 -7.14 -19.08
CA ASP A 86 -4.52 -6.60 -18.35
C ASP A 86 -3.26 -6.67 -19.25
N PRO A 87 -2.53 -5.56 -19.43
CA PRO A 87 -1.33 -5.53 -20.27
C PRO A 87 -0.18 -6.39 -19.73
N ARG A 88 -0.27 -6.84 -18.46
CA ARG A 88 0.77 -7.66 -17.82
C ARG A 88 0.64 -9.15 -18.12
N TYR A 89 -0.38 -9.57 -18.85
CA TYR A 89 -0.51 -10.97 -19.24
C TYR A 89 0.68 -11.42 -20.10
N GLY A 90 1.31 -12.52 -19.69
CA GLY A 90 2.47 -13.08 -20.40
C GLY A 90 3.83 -12.54 -19.95
N MET A 91 3.86 -11.56 -19.03
CA MET A 91 5.11 -11.12 -18.39
C MET A 91 5.69 -12.22 -17.50
N LYS A 92 7.02 -12.26 -17.40
CA LYS A 92 7.75 -13.17 -16.50
C LYS A 92 7.66 -12.66 -15.07
N GLU A 93 7.80 -13.58 -14.12
CA GLU A 93 7.65 -13.28 -12.68
C GLU A 93 8.62 -12.20 -12.19
N CYS A 94 9.84 -12.13 -12.75
CA CYS A 94 10.82 -11.09 -12.41
C CYS A 94 10.39 -9.69 -12.88
N GLU A 95 9.50 -9.59 -13.87
CA GLU A 95 8.96 -8.33 -14.39
C GLU A 95 7.70 -7.90 -13.61
N LEU A 96 7.09 -8.83 -12.85
CA LEU A 96 5.85 -8.59 -12.10
C LEU A 96 6.07 -8.06 -10.68
N CYS A 97 7.28 -8.23 -10.13
CA CYS A 97 7.63 -7.77 -8.78
C CYS A 97 8.22 -6.37 -8.72
N ASP A 98 8.44 -5.72 -9.87
CA ASP A 98 9.07 -4.40 -9.91
C ASP A 98 8.05 -3.30 -9.58
N SER A 99 8.04 -2.90 -8.30
CA SER A 99 7.27 -1.74 -7.82
C SER A 99 8.06 -0.44 -7.90
N GLY A 100 9.29 -0.48 -8.44
CA GLY A 100 10.28 0.60 -8.36
C GLY A 100 10.76 0.90 -6.93
N GLU A 101 11.60 1.94 -6.80
CA GLU A 101 12.04 2.50 -5.50
C GLU A 101 10.96 3.37 -4.82
N TRP A 102 9.68 3.04 -4.98
CA TRP A 102 8.61 3.87 -4.43
C TRP A 102 8.63 3.82 -2.89
N ARG A 103 8.69 5.01 -2.26
CA ARG A 103 8.60 5.17 -0.81
C ARG A 103 7.38 6.03 -0.47
N PRO A 104 6.58 5.67 0.56
CA PRO A 104 5.55 6.57 1.08
C PRO A 104 6.19 7.91 1.46
N GLY A 105 5.58 9.02 1.02
CA GLY A 105 6.08 10.36 1.33
C GLY A 105 6.27 10.58 2.83
N ALA A 106 7.37 11.27 3.20
CA ALA A 106 7.74 11.67 4.57
C ALA A 106 7.40 10.66 5.68
N SER A 107 7.74 9.38 5.50
CA SER A 107 7.89 8.50 6.66
C SER A 107 9.17 8.93 7.37
N CYS A 108 9.04 9.57 8.54
CA CYS A 108 10.18 9.72 9.44
C CYS A 108 10.68 8.31 9.72
N VAL A 109 11.83 7.95 9.15
CA VAL A 109 12.53 6.72 9.54
C VAL A 109 12.92 6.95 10.98
N VAL A 110 12.08 6.49 11.91
CA VAL A 110 12.46 6.41 13.31
C VAL A 110 13.62 5.42 13.31
N PRO A 111 14.85 5.85 13.66
CA PRO A 111 15.95 4.93 13.79
C PRO A 111 15.50 3.78 14.69
N PRO A 112 15.89 2.52 14.42
CA PRO A 112 15.58 1.43 15.33
C PRO A 112 15.98 1.89 16.74
N ASN A 113 15.01 1.88 17.66
CA ASN A 113 15.24 2.34 19.02
C ASN A 113 16.35 1.45 19.59
N GLN A 114 17.57 2.00 19.65
CA GLN A 114 18.71 1.36 20.31
C GLN A 114 18.57 1.43 21.82
N SER A 115 17.36 1.66 22.35
CA SER A 115 17.05 1.13 23.66
C SER A 115 17.25 -0.39 23.55
N GLU A 116 18.41 -0.87 23.97
CA GLU A 116 18.49 -2.14 24.65
C GLU A 116 17.21 -2.24 25.48
N SER A 117 16.43 -3.31 25.28
CA SER A 117 15.41 -3.64 26.26
C SER A 117 16.13 -3.56 27.59
N ALA A 118 15.85 -2.54 28.41
CA ALA A 118 16.45 -2.43 29.72
C ALA A 118 16.21 -3.79 30.34
N GLY A 119 17.29 -4.55 30.55
CA GLY A 119 17.17 -5.92 31.01
C GLY A 119 16.30 -5.93 32.25
N TYR A 120 15.60 -7.04 32.50
CA TYR A 120 14.75 -7.18 33.67
C TYR A 120 15.46 -6.66 34.92
N ASP A 121 14.93 -5.59 35.50
CA ASP A 121 15.46 -4.98 36.70
C ASP A 121 15.10 -5.91 37.88
N ALA A 122 16.10 -6.56 38.46
CA ALA A 122 15.90 -7.55 39.50
C ALA A 122 15.21 -6.97 40.74
N GLU A 123 15.39 -5.68 41.03
CA GLU A 123 14.74 -4.99 42.14
C GLU A 123 13.28 -4.67 41.80
N ALA A 124 13.01 -4.27 40.54
CA ALA A 124 11.64 -4.08 40.06
C ALA A 124 10.84 -5.40 40.07
N GLU A 125 11.42 -6.52 39.63
CA GLU A 125 10.77 -7.84 39.66
C GLU A 125 10.48 -8.30 41.10
N GLN A 126 11.39 -8.06 42.05
CA GLN A 126 11.14 -8.34 43.47
C GLN A 126 10.01 -7.48 44.03
N ALA A 127 9.95 -6.21 43.65
CA ALA A 127 8.87 -5.33 44.08
C ALA A 127 7.50 -5.78 43.50
N VAL A 128 7.46 -6.16 42.21
CA VAL A 128 6.26 -6.69 41.55
C VAL A 128 5.77 -7.96 42.24
N GLN A 129 6.67 -8.88 42.58
CA GLN A 129 6.35 -10.12 43.30
C GLN A 129 5.74 -9.80 44.68
N ALA A 130 6.37 -8.93 45.46
CA ALA A 130 5.91 -8.56 46.81
C ALA A 130 4.53 -7.89 46.80
N ILE A 131 4.27 -7.00 45.83
CA ILE A 131 2.98 -6.34 45.66
C ILE A 131 1.91 -7.35 45.26
N THR A 132 2.22 -8.24 44.33
CA THR A 132 1.29 -9.30 43.88
C THR A 132 0.87 -10.19 45.05
N ASP A 133 1.82 -10.60 45.90
CA ASP A 133 1.55 -11.41 47.08
C ASP A 133 0.68 -10.68 48.11
N GLN A 134 0.87 -9.36 48.27
CA GLN A 134 0.02 -8.53 49.14
C GLN A 134 -1.42 -8.45 48.62
N ILE A 135 -1.61 -8.25 47.32
CA ILE A 135 -2.94 -8.18 46.70
C ILE A 135 -3.67 -9.52 46.86
N LEU A 136 -2.98 -10.64 46.56
CA LEU A 136 -3.56 -11.97 46.71
C LEU A 136 -3.95 -12.32 48.14
N LYS A 137 -3.20 -11.80 49.14
CA LYS A 137 -3.56 -11.94 50.55
C LYS A 137 -4.79 -11.13 50.94
N GLN A 138 -5.01 -9.98 50.31
CA GLN A 138 -6.19 -9.13 50.54
C GLN A 138 -7.44 -9.60 49.79
N MET A 139 -7.28 -10.48 48.79
CA MET A 139 -8.39 -11.08 48.03
C MET A 139 -8.92 -12.39 48.64
N LYS A 140 -8.39 -12.82 49.78
CA LYS A 140 -8.95 -13.89 50.63
C LYS A 140 -9.73 -13.29 51.78
#